data_AF-A0A059WVT1-F1
#
_entry.id   AF-A0A059WVT1-F1
#
_cell.length_a   1.000
_cell.length_b   1.000
_cell.length_c   1.000
_cell.angle_alpha   90.00
_cell.angle_beta   90.00
_cell.angle_gamma   90.00
#
_symmetry.space_group_name_H-M   'P 1'
#
loop_
_entity.id
_entity.type
_entity.pdbx_description
1 polymer ?
#
loop_
_entity_poly.entity_id
_entity_poly.type
_entity_poly.pdbx_seq_one_letter_code
_entity_poly.pdbx_strand_id
1 'polypeptide(L)'
;QFASLYGKAGSVLRLDCRSMEYEYIPFNFPDHKIVMVNSMVKHSLAGTEYNVRRRECEAGVAIIAKHLPEVESLRDVSLEQLETYKAEMPEEVYRKCYFVITEIARVLEGSKLLKEGNLDAFGELMFQTHEGLSKWYKVSCAELDFLAEQAHEFNGVTGTRMMGGGFGGCTINLVKNEQVDAFTEFIKEAYRNRFGRETEIYITQIEDGTKHESASLQLDGVSN
;
A
#
# COMPACT_ATOMS: atom_id res chain seq x y z
N GLN A 1 5.86 9.74 -7.53
CA GLN A 1 5.77 11.03 -8.26
C GLN A 1 4.32 11.52 -8.28
N PHE A 2 3.37 10.75 -8.82
CA PHE A 2 1.97 11.18 -8.97
C PHE A 2 1.34 11.67 -7.66
N ALA A 3 1.36 10.85 -6.59
CA ALA A 3 0.83 11.23 -5.29
C ALA A 3 1.50 12.48 -4.66
N SER A 4 2.77 12.74 -4.99
CA SER A 4 3.48 13.94 -4.50
C SER A 4 3.02 15.21 -5.21
N LEU A 5 2.59 15.11 -6.47
CA LEU A 5 2.14 16.26 -7.26
C LEU A 5 0.64 16.51 -7.10
N TYR A 6 -0.14 15.44 -7.06
CA TYR A 6 -1.61 15.46 -7.03
C TYR A 6 -2.17 15.07 -5.65
N GLY A 7 -1.41 15.25 -4.58
CA GLY A 7 -1.94 15.13 -3.23
C GLY A 7 -3.02 16.19 -2.98
N LYS A 8 -4.02 15.85 -2.17
CA LYS A 8 -5.07 16.76 -1.75
C LYS A 8 -5.38 16.52 -0.28
N ALA A 9 -5.34 17.57 0.53
CA ALA A 9 -5.60 17.46 1.95
C ALA A 9 -6.92 16.73 2.25
N GLY A 10 -6.87 15.77 3.17
CA GLY A 10 -8.03 14.95 3.58
C GLY A 10 -8.59 14.00 2.52
N SER A 11 -7.91 13.77 1.39
CA SER A 11 -8.39 12.86 0.33
C SER A 11 -7.33 11.86 -0.10
N VAL A 12 -7.71 10.58 -0.22
CA VAL A 12 -6.90 9.60 -0.94
C VAL A 12 -7.20 9.65 -2.44
N LEU A 13 -6.31 9.06 -3.23
CA LEU A 13 -6.30 9.10 -4.68
C LEU A 13 -6.43 7.67 -5.22
N ARG A 14 -7.45 7.42 -6.05
CA ARG A 14 -7.46 6.24 -6.93
C ARG A 14 -6.93 6.65 -8.30
N LEU A 15 -5.84 6.03 -8.73
CA LEU A 15 -5.21 6.26 -10.04
C LEU A 15 -5.34 5.00 -10.91
N ASP A 16 -5.89 5.14 -12.11
CA ASP A 16 -5.73 4.13 -13.15
C ASP A 16 -4.39 4.36 -13.87
N CYS A 17 -3.44 3.44 -13.68
CA CYS A 17 -2.09 3.56 -14.22
C CYS A 17 -2.01 3.36 -15.75
N ARG A 18 -3.08 2.91 -16.41
CA ARG A 18 -3.14 2.78 -17.87
C ARG A 18 -3.62 4.07 -18.51
N SER A 19 -4.78 4.59 -18.08
CA SER A 19 -5.35 5.82 -18.65
C SER A 19 -4.80 7.09 -18.02
N MET A 20 -4.13 6.98 -16.88
CA MET A 20 -3.73 8.10 -16.01
C MET A 20 -4.92 8.90 -15.44
N GLU A 21 -6.15 8.42 -15.64
CA GLU A 21 -7.33 8.98 -14.99
C GLU A 21 -7.28 8.73 -13.49
N TYR A 22 -7.73 9.71 -12.73
CA TYR A 22 -7.71 9.64 -11.29
C TYR A 22 -8.92 10.28 -10.63
N GLU A 23 -9.20 9.82 -9.42
CA GLU A 23 -10.34 10.23 -8.63
C GLU A 23 -9.90 10.48 -7.18
N TYR A 24 -10.30 11.62 -6.63
CA TYR A 24 -10.16 11.88 -5.21
C TYR A 24 -11.30 11.24 -4.44
N ILE A 25 -10.96 10.50 -3.39
CA ILE A 25 -11.90 9.91 -2.45
C ILE A 25 -11.65 10.58 -1.09
N PRO A 26 -12.60 11.37 -0.56
CA PRO A 26 -12.47 11.96 0.77
C PRO A 26 -12.22 10.87 1.82
N PHE A 27 -11.18 11.05 2.64
CA PHE A 27 -10.88 10.14 3.75
C PHE A 27 -11.48 10.71 5.04
N ASN A 28 -12.79 10.58 5.18
CA ASN A 28 -13.58 11.21 6.24
C ASN A 28 -13.81 10.27 7.44
N PHE A 29 -12.71 9.82 8.06
CA PHE A 29 -12.75 8.94 9.23
C PHE A 29 -12.13 9.68 10.43
N PRO A 30 -12.86 10.64 11.04
CA PRO A 30 -12.30 11.55 12.03
C PRO A 30 -11.90 10.87 13.33
N ASP A 31 -12.42 9.68 13.59
CA ASP A 31 -12.11 8.80 14.72
C ASP A 31 -10.85 7.94 14.51
N HIS A 32 -10.19 8.04 13.35
CA HIS A 32 -8.99 7.29 13.02
C HIS A 32 -7.79 8.18 12.67
N LYS A 33 -6.59 7.66 12.94
CA LYS A 33 -5.30 8.14 12.44
C LYS A 33 -4.64 7.12 11.54
N ILE A 34 -3.86 7.62 10.60
CA ILE A 34 -2.92 6.81 9.82
C ILE A 34 -1.59 6.81 10.56
N VAL A 35 -1.20 5.65 11.07
CA VAL A 35 0.04 5.45 11.81
C VAL A 35 1.00 4.60 10.99
N MET A 36 2.17 5.14 10.66
CA MET A 36 3.23 4.41 9.96
C MET A 36 4.25 3.89 10.97
N VAL A 37 4.63 2.62 10.85
CA VAL A 37 5.65 1.98 11.71
C VAL A 37 6.80 1.51 10.84
N ASN A 38 7.99 2.08 11.03
CA ASN A 38 9.17 1.82 10.22
C ASN A 38 9.99 0.65 10.79
N SER A 39 10.06 -0.46 10.05
CA SER A 39 10.86 -1.64 10.41
C SER A 39 12.36 -1.35 10.63
N MET A 40 12.86 -0.19 10.21
CA MET A 40 14.30 0.14 10.24
C MET A 40 15.17 -0.77 9.36
N VAL A 41 14.56 -1.66 8.57
CA VAL A 41 15.25 -2.48 7.58
C VAL A 41 15.43 -1.66 6.31
N LYS A 42 16.69 -1.49 5.91
CA LYS A 42 17.07 -0.88 4.63
C LYS A 42 17.66 -1.97 3.74
N HIS A 43 16.96 -2.37 2.69
CA HIS A 43 17.54 -3.28 1.69
C HIS A 43 18.12 -2.51 0.50
N SER A 44 19.44 -2.56 0.36
CA SER A 44 20.17 -2.09 -0.83
C SER A 44 19.89 -2.91 -2.10
N LEU A 45 19.37 -4.12 -1.93
CA LEU A 45 19.06 -5.09 -3.00
C LEU A 45 17.62 -4.99 -3.54
N ALA A 46 16.80 -4.08 -3.00
CA ALA A 46 15.40 -3.95 -3.40
C ALA A 46 15.23 -3.75 -4.92
N GLY A 47 16.18 -3.07 -5.58
CA GLY A 47 16.16 -2.91 -7.04
C GLY A 47 16.26 -4.22 -7.81
N THR A 48 17.10 -5.16 -7.35
CA THR A 48 17.26 -6.47 -8.02
C THR A 48 16.04 -7.35 -7.81
N GLU A 49 15.56 -7.48 -6.57
CA GLU A 49 14.38 -8.29 -6.26
C GLU A 49 13.10 -7.73 -6.92
N TYR A 50 12.93 -6.42 -6.91
CA TYR A 50 11.81 -5.77 -7.61
C TYR A 50 11.82 -6.07 -9.11
N ASN A 51 13.00 -6.03 -9.75
CA ASN A 51 13.15 -6.36 -11.16
C ASN A 51 12.85 -7.85 -11.44
N VAL A 52 13.13 -8.76 -10.51
CA VAL A 52 12.74 -10.16 -10.63
C VAL A 52 11.22 -10.28 -10.65
N ARG A 53 10.50 -9.66 -9.69
CA ARG A 53 9.03 -9.70 -9.62
C ARG A 53 8.38 -9.13 -10.89
N ARG A 54 8.94 -8.04 -11.41
CA ARG A 54 8.49 -7.47 -12.69
C ARG A 54 8.64 -8.46 -13.84
N ARG A 55 9.80 -9.10 -13.98
CA ARG A 55 10.04 -10.10 -15.04
C ARG A 55 9.15 -11.33 -14.90
N GLU A 56 8.84 -11.75 -13.66
CA GLU A 56 7.91 -12.85 -13.40
C GLU A 56 6.50 -12.50 -13.92
N CYS A 57 6.02 -11.29 -13.65
CA CYS A 57 4.75 -10.81 -14.21
C CYS A 57 4.77 -10.72 -15.75
N GLU A 58 5.84 -10.17 -16.33
CA GLU A 58 6.02 -10.08 -17.79
C GLU A 58 6.06 -11.46 -18.46
N ALA A 59 6.69 -12.44 -17.82
CA ALA A 59 6.71 -13.83 -18.29
C ALA A 59 5.31 -14.45 -18.28
N GLY A 60 4.51 -14.20 -17.24
CA GLY A 60 3.12 -14.66 -17.20
C GLY A 60 2.25 -14.04 -18.29
N VAL A 61 2.39 -12.73 -18.52
CA VAL A 61 1.73 -12.04 -19.66
C VAL A 61 2.13 -12.68 -20.98
N ALA A 62 3.42 -12.91 -21.21
CA ALA A 62 3.92 -13.52 -22.44
C ALA A 62 3.42 -14.95 -22.66
N ILE A 63 3.14 -15.72 -21.60
CA ILE A 63 2.55 -17.06 -21.72
C ILE A 63 1.10 -16.96 -22.17
N ILE A 64 0.29 -16.11 -21.52
CA ILE A 64 -1.12 -15.91 -21.86
C ILE A 64 -1.26 -15.34 -23.27
N ALA A 65 -0.40 -14.40 -23.65
CA ALA A 65 -0.43 -13.72 -24.95
C ALA A 65 -0.19 -14.66 -26.15
N LYS A 66 0.38 -15.86 -25.95
CA LYS A 66 0.47 -16.89 -27.01
C LYS A 66 -0.90 -17.39 -27.45
N HIS A 67 -1.87 -17.37 -26.54
CA HIS A 67 -3.23 -17.85 -26.76
C HIS A 67 -4.23 -16.70 -26.93
N LEU A 68 -3.96 -15.55 -26.29
CA LEU A 68 -4.78 -14.34 -26.33
C LEU A 68 -3.92 -13.12 -26.75
N PRO A 69 -3.71 -12.91 -28.06
CA PRO A 69 -2.78 -11.88 -28.56
C PRO A 69 -3.10 -10.43 -28.16
N GLU A 70 -4.33 -10.16 -27.72
CA GLU A 70 -4.78 -8.87 -27.20
C GLU A 70 -4.29 -8.56 -25.78
N VAL A 71 -3.73 -9.54 -25.07
CA VAL A 71 -3.23 -9.37 -23.70
C VAL A 71 -1.86 -8.68 -23.72
N GLU A 72 -1.83 -7.42 -23.32
CA GLU A 72 -0.59 -6.63 -23.22
C GLU A 72 -0.07 -6.53 -21.77
N SER A 73 -0.94 -6.75 -20.79
CA SER A 73 -0.62 -6.63 -19.36
C SER A 73 -1.53 -7.49 -18.51
N LEU A 74 -1.16 -7.71 -17.23
CA LEU A 74 -2.02 -8.42 -16.27
C LEU A 74 -3.36 -7.70 -15.99
N ARG A 75 -3.50 -6.44 -16.40
CA ARG A 75 -4.78 -5.70 -16.34
C ARG A 75 -5.78 -6.18 -17.39
N ASP A 76 -5.33 -6.87 -18.43
CA ASP A 76 -6.18 -7.44 -19.50
C ASP A 76 -6.63 -8.88 -19.18
N VAL A 77 -6.18 -9.43 -18.06
CA VAL A 77 -6.33 -10.84 -17.72
C VAL A 77 -7.31 -11.02 -16.56
N SER A 78 -8.33 -11.86 -16.78
CA SER A 78 -9.22 -12.32 -15.71
C SER A 78 -8.62 -13.50 -14.94
N LEU A 79 -9.09 -13.76 -13.72
CA LEU A 79 -8.66 -14.96 -12.97
C LEU A 79 -9.00 -16.26 -13.70
N GLU A 80 -10.13 -16.32 -14.41
CA GLU A 80 -10.51 -17.49 -15.21
C GLU A 80 -9.51 -17.75 -16.35
N GLN A 81 -9.08 -16.69 -17.05
CA GLN A 81 -8.04 -16.79 -18.06
C GLN A 81 -6.71 -17.22 -17.45
N LEU A 82 -6.33 -16.68 -16.29
CA LEU A 82 -5.12 -17.12 -15.58
C LEU A 82 -5.17 -18.61 -15.21
N GLU A 83 -6.28 -19.10 -14.66
CA GLU A 83 -6.44 -20.52 -14.31
C GLU A 83 -6.38 -21.42 -15.55
N THR A 84 -6.95 -20.98 -16.67
CA THR A 84 -6.92 -21.72 -17.94
C THR A 84 -5.49 -22.05 -18.40
N TYR A 85 -4.56 -21.10 -18.25
CA TYR A 85 -3.16 -21.25 -18.70
C TYR A 85 -2.17 -21.57 -17.57
N LYS A 86 -2.66 -21.83 -16.35
CA LYS A 86 -1.83 -22.10 -15.17
C LYS A 86 -0.82 -23.24 -15.38
N ALA A 87 -1.22 -24.30 -16.09
CA ALA A 87 -0.37 -25.47 -16.34
C ALA A 87 0.85 -25.15 -17.21
N GLU A 88 0.83 -24.05 -17.97
CA GLU A 88 1.95 -23.60 -18.81
C GLU A 88 2.91 -22.65 -18.07
N MET A 89 2.60 -22.30 -16.82
CA MET A 89 3.36 -21.33 -16.03
C MET A 89 4.18 -22.01 -14.94
N PRO A 90 5.43 -21.55 -14.70
CA PRO A 90 6.12 -21.83 -13.46
C PRO A 90 5.29 -21.35 -12.26
N GLU A 91 5.33 -22.09 -11.14
CA GLU A 91 4.52 -21.77 -9.95
C GLU A 91 4.75 -20.34 -9.46
N GLU A 92 6.01 -19.89 -9.39
CA GLU A 92 6.32 -18.53 -8.94
C GLU A 92 5.73 -17.45 -9.86
N VAL A 93 5.75 -17.67 -11.18
CA VAL A 93 5.13 -16.76 -12.17
C VAL A 93 3.63 -16.69 -11.94
N TYR A 94 2.96 -17.85 -11.85
CA TYR A 94 1.53 -17.91 -11.58
C TYR A 94 1.17 -17.17 -10.29
N ARG A 95 1.93 -17.35 -9.20
CA ARG A 95 1.68 -16.66 -7.92
C ARG A 95 1.77 -15.14 -8.04
N LYS A 96 2.72 -14.61 -8.83
CA LYS A 96 2.80 -13.15 -9.06
C LYS A 96 1.63 -12.64 -9.87
N CYS A 97 1.28 -13.35 -10.94
CA CYS A 97 0.14 -12.98 -11.78
C CYS A 97 -1.17 -13.01 -11.00
N TYR A 98 -1.40 -14.07 -10.22
CA TYR A 98 -2.56 -14.22 -9.35
C TYR A 98 -2.67 -13.04 -8.38
N PHE A 99 -1.60 -12.74 -7.65
CA PHE A 99 -1.58 -11.61 -6.74
C PHE A 99 -1.91 -10.30 -7.46
N VAL A 100 -1.25 -9.97 -8.57
CA VAL A 100 -1.48 -8.70 -9.26
C VAL A 100 -2.93 -8.56 -9.75
N ILE A 101 -3.50 -9.62 -10.34
CA ILE A 101 -4.89 -9.60 -10.83
C ILE A 101 -5.87 -9.42 -9.66
N THR A 102 -5.69 -10.16 -8.56
CA THR A 102 -6.53 -10.00 -7.36
C THR A 102 -6.38 -8.63 -6.71
N GLU A 103 -5.17 -8.08 -6.67
CA GLU A 103 -4.89 -6.78 -6.05
C GLU A 103 -5.49 -5.62 -6.87
N ILE A 104 -5.51 -5.74 -8.20
CA ILE A 104 -6.22 -4.79 -9.07
C ILE A 104 -7.72 -4.76 -8.72
N ALA A 105 -8.35 -5.93 -8.52
CA ALA A 105 -9.75 -6.00 -8.11
C ALA A 105 -9.95 -5.43 -6.70
N ARG A 106 -9.02 -5.70 -5.78
CA ARG A 106 -9.05 -5.20 -4.41
C ARG A 106 -8.97 -3.68 -4.32
N VAL A 107 -8.19 -3.03 -5.17
CA VAL A 107 -8.14 -1.57 -5.26
C VAL A 107 -9.51 -0.99 -5.65
N LEU A 108 -10.21 -1.62 -6.61
CA LEU A 108 -11.54 -1.18 -7.02
C LEU A 108 -12.56 -1.34 -5.89
N GLU A 109 -12.57 -2.48 -5.21
CA GLU A 109 -13.48 -2.72 -4.08
C GLU A 109 -13.15 -1.81 -2.89
N GLY A 110 -11.87 -1.66 -2.53
CA GLY A 110 -11.46 -0.76 -1.45
C GLY A 110 -11.85 0.68 -1.73
N SER A 111 -11.76 1.13 -2.98
CA SER A 111 -12.19 2.47 -3.38
C SER A 111 -13.70 2.66 -3.23
N LYS A 112 -14.50 1.63 -3.51
CA LYS A 112 -15.95 1.63 -3.27
C LYS A 112 -16.25 1.69 -1.77
N LEU A 113 -15.62 0.83 -0.96
CA LEU A 113 -15.82 0.78 0.49
C LEU A 113 -15.48 2.11 1.18
N LEU A 114 -14.40 2.78 0.76
CA LEU A 114 -14.05 4.11 1.26
C LEU A 114 -15.14 5.15 0.95
N LYS A 115 -15.71 5.14 -0.26
CA LYS A 115 -16.81 6.04 -0.64
C LYS A 115 -18.09 5.76 0.14
N GLU A 116 -18.31 4.51 0.52
CA GLU A 116 -19.44 4.06 1.34
C GLU A 116 -19.22 4.31 2.84
N GLY A 117 -18.03 4.78 3.25
CA GLY A 117 -17.70 5.00 4.66
C GLY A 117 -17.45 3.71 5.45
N ASN A 118 -17.22 2.58 4.78
CA ASN A 118 -17.01 1.28 5.42
C ASN A 118 -15.52 1.02 5.66
N LEU A 119 -14.97 1.66 6.69
CA LEU A 119 -13.55 1.54 7.00
C LEU A 119 -13.15 0.15 7.50
N ASP A 120 -14.03 -0.54 8.23
CA ASP A 120 -13.77 -1.89 8.74
C ASP A 120 -13.55 -2.88 7.59
N ALA A 121 -14.44 -2.88 6.59
CA ALA A 121 -14.27 -3.74 5.42
C ALA A 121 -13.06 -3.31 4.58
N PHE A 122 -12.77 -2.01 4.46
CA PHE A 122 -11.56 -1.54 3.79
C PHE A 122 -10.29 -2.01 4.52
N GLY A 123 -10.30 -1.99 5.84
CA GLY A 123 -9.20 -2.44 6.68
C GLY A 123 -8.92 -3.94 6.56
N GLU A 124 -9.98 -4.76 6.43
CA GLU A 124 -9.86 -6.18 6.09
C GLU A 124 -9.18 -6.38 4.72
N LEU A 125 -9.53 -5.56 3.72
CA LEU A 125 -8.80 -5.59 2.44
C LEU A 125 -7.33 -5.21 2.60
N MET A 126 -6.97 -4.28 3.48
CA MET A 126 -5.56 -3.97 3.77
C MET A 126 -4.82 -5.20 4.29
N PHE A 127 -5.41 -5.94 5.23
CA PHE A 127 -4.77 -7.15 5.76
C PHE A 127 -4.61 -8.23 4.68
N GLN A 128 -5.63 -8.45 3.86
CA GLN A 128 -5.55 -9.38 2.73
C GLN A 128 -4.50 -8.95 1.69
N THR A 129 -4.32 -7.65 1.47
CA THR A 129 -3.19 -7.12 0.69
C THR A 129 -1.86 -7.50 1.33
N HIS A 130 -1.71 -7.34 2.65
CA HIS A 130 -0.47 -7.70 3.33
C HIS A 130 -0.15 -9.19 3.17
N GLU A 131 -1.13 -10.07 3.40
CA GLU A 131 -0.96 -11.51 3.20
C GLU A 131 -0.58 -11.82 1.75
N GLY A 132 -1.23 -11.18 0.78
CA GLY A 132 -0.88 -11.26 -0.64
C GLY A 132 0.56 -10.84 -0.90
N LEU A 133 1.01 -9.71 -0.36
CA LEU A 133 2.38 -9.21 -0.52
C LEU A 133 3.43 -10.12 0.14
N SER A 134 3.10 -10.72 1.29
CA SER A 134 3.97 -11.62 2.03
C SER A 134 4.05 -13.00 1.37
N LYS A 135 2.90 -13.67 1.18
CA LYS A 135 2.84 -15.08 0.80
C LYS A 135 2.78 -15.30 -0.71
N TRP A 136 2.13 -14.43 -1.47
CA TRP A 136 1.94 -14.60 -2.92
C TRP A 136 2.99 -13.83 -3.73
N TYR A 137 3.07 -12.52 -3.51
CA TYR A 137 4.01 -11.65 -4.20
C TYR A 137 5.43 -11.78 -3.66
N LYS A 138 5.61 -12.19 -2.40
CA LYS A 138 6.92 -12.39 -1.74
C LYS A 138 7.81 -11.14 -1.84
N VAL A 139 7.27 -10.02 -1.34
CA VAL A 139 7.99 -8.75 -1.21
C VAL A 139 8.02 -8.23 0.23
N SER A 140 7.45 -8.95 1.19
CA SER A 140 7.57 -8.59 2.60
C SER A 140 8.90 -9.07 3.21
N CYS A 141 9.08 -8.88 4.51
CA CYS A 141 10.18 -9.44 5.30
C CYS A 141 9.67 -9.80 6.71
N ALA A 142 10.49 -10.49 7.51
CA ALA A 142 10.11 -10.93 8.85
C ALA A 142 9.63 -9.79 9.74
N GLU A 143 10.24 -8.61 9.62
CA GLU A 143 9.89 -7.41 10.37
C GLU A 143 8.55 -6.82 9.95
N LEU A 144 8.29 -6.73 8.65
CA LEU A 144 7.03 -6.21 8.13
C LEU A 144 5.88 -7.16 8.44
N ASP A 145 6.09 -8.46 8.29
CA ASP A 145 5.13 -9.51 8.64
C ASP A 145 4.78 -9.42 10.13
N PHE A 146 5.80 -9.36 11.00
CA PHE A 146 5.60 -9.20 12.44
C PHE A 146 4.83 -7.93 12.79
N LEU A 147 5.20 -6.78 12.21
CA LEU A 147 4.52 -5.51 12.49
C LEU A 147 3.05 -5.54 12.06
N ALA A 148 2.75 -6.15 10.90
CA ALA A 148 1.37 -6.27 10.43
C ALA A 148 0.56 -7.27 11.27
N GLU A 149 1.15 -8.40 11.65
CA GLU A 149 0.50 -9.39 12.53
C GLU A 149 0.16 -8.78 13.90
N GLN A 150 1.13 -8.12 14.55
CA GLN A 150 0.91 -7.47 15.85
C GLN A 150 -0.10 -6.32 15.76
N ALA A 151 -0.08 -5.55 14.66
CA ALA A 151 -1.06 -4.50 14.45
C ALA A 151 -2.47 -5.08 14.26
N HIS A 152 -2.62 -6.14 13.46
CA HIS A 152 -3.91 -6.80 13.22
C HIS A 152 -4.52 -7.38 14.50
N GLU A 153 -3.70 -7.93 15.40
CA GLU A 153 -4.16 -8.48 16.69
C GLU A 153 -4.51 -7.41 17.73
N PHE A 154 -4.08 -6.16 17.54
CA PHE A 154 -4.30 -5.09 18.50
C PHE A 154 -5.72 -4.51 18.40
N ASN A 155 -6.49 -4.59 19.49
CA ASN A 155 -7.82 -3.99 19.58
C ASN A 155 -7.74 -2.46 19.50
N GLY A 156 -8.03 -1.90 18.32
CA GLY A 156 -7.86 -0.48 18.02
C GLY A 156 -7.28 -0.22 16.63
N VAL A 157 -6.74 -1.26 15.98
CA VAL A 157 -6.32 -1.20 14.57
C VAL A 157 -7.41 -1.78 13.69
N THR A 158 -7.85 -1.01 12.71
CA THR A 158 -8.90 -1.38 11.77
C THR A 158 -8.33 -2.03 10.50
N GLY A 159 -7.11 -1.66 10.12
CA GLY A 159 -6.44 -2.22 8.95
C GLY A 159 -4.95 -1.99 8.97
N THR A 160 -4.18 -2.90 8.38
CA THR A 160 -2.71 -2.82 8.33
C THR A 160 -2.15 -3.49 7.08
N ARG A 161 -1.08 -2.91 6.52
CA ARG A 161 -0.24 -3.57 5.50
C ARG A 161 1.15 -2.97 5.44
N MET A 162 2.10 -3.68 4.82
CA MET A 162 3.40 -3.07 4.45
C MET A 162 3.18 -1.97 3.41
N MET A 163 3.93 -0.89 3.37
CA MET A 163 3.77 0.20 2.38
C MET A 163 5.04 0.37 1.55
N GLY A 164 4.89 0.67 0.25
CA GLY A 164 6.01 0.88 -0.66
C GLY A 164 6.49 -0.42 -1.32
N GLY A 165 7.77 -0.44 -1.70
CA GLY A 165 8.38 -1.52 -2.50
C GLY A 165 8.60 -2.84 -1.75
N GLY A 166 8.46 -2.84 -0.42
CA GLY A 166 8.72 -4.00 0.42
C GLY A 166 10.21 -4.21 0.72
N PHE A 167 10.53 -5.40 1.21
CA PHE A 167 11.87 -5.77 1.70
C PHE A 167 12.35 -4.78 2.76
N GLY A 168 11.51 -4.52 3.76
CA GLY A 168 11.71 -3.46 4.74
C GLY A 168 10.90 -2.19 4.44
N GLY A 169 11.26 -1.08 5.08
CA GLY A 169 10.44 0.13 5.09
C GLY A 169 9.34 0.07 6.16
N CYS A 170 8.14 0.56 5.85
CA CYS A 170 7.10 0.77 6.86
C CYS A 170 5.88 -0.13 6.67
N THR A 171 5.12 -0.35 7.76
CA THR A 171 3.69 -0.64 7.67
C THR A 171 2.88 0.65 7.74
N ILE A 172 1.68 0.63 7.16
CA ILE A 172 0.64 1.65 7.31
C ILE A 172 -0.54 1.03 8.04
N ASN A 173 -1.00 1.70 9.09
CA ASN A 173 -2.00 1.19 10.03
C ASN A 173 -3.11 2.23 10.20
N LEU A 174 -4.36 1.79 10.19
CA LEU A 174 -5.53 2.59 10.52
C LEU A 174 -5.85 2.37 11.99
N VAL A 175 -5.61 3.36 12.84
CA VAL A 175 -5.69 3.22 14.29
C VAL A 175 -6.73 4.18 14.84
N LYS A 176 -7.62 3.72 15.71
CA LYS A 176 -8.58 4.58 16.41
C LYS A 176 -7.85 5.64 17.24
N ASN A 177 -8.34 6.87 17.21
CA ASN A 177 -7.69 8.03 17.84
C ASN A 177 -7.33 7.78 19.31
N GLU A 178 -8.27 7.21 20.07
CA GLU A 178 -8.12 6.93 21.49
C GLU A 178 -7.13 5.78 21.78
N GLN A 179 -6.74 5.02 20.76
CA GLN A 179 -5.81 3.89 20.86
C GLN A 179 -4.41 4.21 20.34
N VAL A 180 -4.17 5.39 19.76
CA VAL A 180 -2.88 5.72 19.12
C VAL A 180 -1.71 5.60 20.09
N ASP A 181 -1.84 6.16 21.31
CA ASP A 181 -0.76 6.12 22.30
C ASP A 181 -0.50 4.69 22.79
N ALA A 182 -1.58 3.95 23.09
CA ALA A 182 -1.48 2.55 23.54
C ALA A 182 -0.86 1.65 22.46
N PHE A 183 -1.29 1.81 21.20
CA PHE A 183 -0.73 1.09 20.05
C PHE A 183 0.75 1.42 19.85
N THR A 184 1.12 2.70 19.96
CA THR A 184 2.50 3.18 19.78
C THR A 184 3.45 2.55 20.79
N GLU A 185 3.07 2.52 22.07
CA GLU A 185 3.91 1.91 23.11
C GLU A 185 3.96 0.39 22.99
N PHE A 186 2.81 -0.25 22.74
CA PHE A 186 2.73 -1.69 22.49
C PHE A 186 3.64 -2.13 21.34
N ILE A 187 3.51 -1.50 20.16
CA ILE A 187 4.21 -1.97 18.97
C ILE A 187 5.73 -1.73 19.08
N LYS A 188 6.17 -0.65 19.77
CA LYS A 188 7.58 -0.41 20.08
C LYS A 188 8.15 -1.51 20.97
N GLU A 189 7.45 -1.82 22.06
CA GLU A 189 7.89 -2.85 22.99
C GLU A 189 7.92 -4.23 22.33
N ALA A 190 6.86 -4.60 21.61
CA ALA A 190 6.79 -5.86 20.88
C ALA A 190 7.91 -5.98 19.85
N TYR A 191 8.16 -4.92 19.08
CA TYR A 191 9.23 -4.90 18.06
C TYR A 191 10.62 -5.00 18.68
N ARG A 192 10.89 -4.25 19.74
CA ARG A 192 12.16 -4.32 20.49
C ARG A 192 12.38 -5.72 21.08
N ASN A 193 11.34 -6.31 21.68
CA ASN A 193 11.44 -7.64 22.27
C ASN A 193 11.71 -8.71 21.21
N ARG A 194 11.15 -8.57 20.01
CA ARG A 194 11.34 -9.53 18.91
C ARG A 194 12.67 -9.39 18.19
N PHE A 195 13.11 -8.16 17.90
CA PHE A 195 14.24 -7.88 17.00
C PHE A 195 15.44 -7.21 17.67
N GLY A 196 15.35 -6.86 18.96
CA GLY A 196 16.45 -6.26 19.73
C GLY A 196 16.81 -4.83 19.29
N ARG A 197 15.91 -4.12 18.60
CA ARG A 197 16.12 -2.75 18.12
C ARG A 197 14.82 -1.95 18.16
N GLU A 198 14.96 -0.62 18.21
CA GLU A 198 13.84 0.31 18.19
C GLU A 198 13.23 0.46 16.78
N THR A 199 11.95 0.83 16.74
CA THR A 199 11.21 1.23 15.53
C THR A 199 10.90 2.72 15.57
N GLU A 200 10.76 3.35 14.41
CA GLU A 200 10.24 4.71 14.30
C GLU A 200 8.74 4.69 13.99
N ILE A 201 7.98 5.61 14.57
CA ILE A 201 6.53 5.70 14.40
C ILE A 201 6.16 7.12 13.98
N TYR A 202 5.33 7.23 12.95
CA TYR A 202 4.84 8.51 12.45
C TYR A 202 3.31 8.52 12.46
N ILE A 203 2.74 9.46 13.19
CA ILE A 203 1.30 9.75 13.15
C ILE A 203 1.08 10.76 12.02
N THR A 204 0.46 10.34 10.94
CA THR A 204 0.42 11.08 9.68
C THR A 204 -0.94 11.74 9.44
N GLN A 205 -0.92 12.78 8.60
CA GLN A 205 -2.12 13.43 8.06
C GLN A 205 -2.02 13.44 6.54
N ILE A 206 -3.16 13.43 5.87
CA ILE A 206 -3.24 13.49 4.41
C ILE A 206 -3.23 14.96 4.01
N GLU A 207 -2.21 15.36 3.26
CA GLU A 207 -1.93 16.74 2.91
C GLU A 207 -1.97 17.00 1.40
N ASP A 208 -1.92 18.27 1.02
CA ASP A 208 -1.78 18.69 -0.37
C ASP A 208 -0.47 18.20 -1.00
N GLY A 209 -0.50 18.04 -2.32
CA GLY A 209 0.69 17.82 -3.13
C GLY A 209 1.59 19.07 -3.20
N THR A 210 2.67 18.94 -3.97
CA THR A 210 3.60 20.04 -4.21
C THR A 210 2.90 21.26 -4.80
N LYS A 211 3.01 22.39 -4.11
CA LYS A 211 2.50 23.70 -4.56
C LYS A 211 3.61 24.75 -4.54
N HIS A 212 3.52 25.71 -5.45
CA HIS A 212 4.36 26.90 -5.43
C HIS A 212 3.66 27.99 -4.60
N GLU A 213 4.27 28.39 -3.49
CA GLU A 213 3.78 29.52 -2.69
C GLU A 213 4.54 30.78 -3.09
N SER A 214 3.85 31.72 -3.74
CA SER A 214 4.39 33.05 -4.01
C SER A 214 4.18 33.91 -2.75
N ALA A 215 5.25 34.17 -2.00
CA ALA A 215 5.18 35.09 -0.86
C ALA A 215 4.96 36.53 -1.37
N SER A 216 3.75 37.07 -1.19
CA SER A 216 3.53 38.52 -1.28
C SER A 216 4.05 39.16 0.01
N LEU A 217 5.22 39.79 -0.06
CA LEU A 217 5.67 40.75 0.95
C LEU A 217 4.64 41.88 1.00
N GLN A 218 3.76 41.88 2.00
CA GLN A 218 3.08 43.11 2.41
C GLN A 218 4.16 44.03 2.97
N LEU A 219 4.54 45.03 2.19
CA LEU A 219 5.27 46.18 2.69
C LEU A 219 4.29 46.97 3.56
N ASP A 220 4.28 46.70 4.85
CA ASP A 220 3.56 47.52 5.82
C ASP A 220 4.08 48.96 5.74
N GLY A 221 3.12 49.88 5.62
CA GLY A 221 3.33 51.24 5.16
C GLY A 221 4.22 52.09 6.05
N VAL A 222 5.06 52.88 5.39
CA VAL A 222 5.56 54.14 5.95
C VAL A 222 4.67 55.26 5.41
N SER A 223 3.71 55.67 6.21
CA SER A 223 2.95 56.91 6.02
C SER A 223 3.82 58.07 6.51
N ASN A 224 4.08 59.04 5.64
CA ASN A 224 4.70 60.34 5.99
C ASN A 224 3.80 61.20 6.87
#